data_AF-A0A8X7PQW1-F1
#
_entry.id   AF-A0A8X7PQW1-F1
#
_cell.length_a   1.000
_cell.length_b   1.000
_cell.length_c   1.000
_cell.angle_alpha   90.00
_cell.angle_beta   90.00
_cell.angle_gamma   90.00
#
_symmetry.space_group_name_H-M   'P 1'
#
loop_
_entity.id
_entity.type
_entity.pdbx_description
1 polymer ?
#
loop_
_entity_poly.entity_id
_entity_poly.type
_entity_poly.pdbx_seq_one_letter_code
_entity_poly.pdbx_strand_id
1 'polypeptide(L)'
;MNKLSDQFKNRIHDLESKCKSIHDEHSNLMEVLGSTRLEAAEWKRKFEGTLDENGVSNASIKRCDRSIDWKIKYENTISEQKAVSEKIAAMEERLKQASAKEDGMRAEFSRVLDEKENVITEKDAKLATLEQLLSSTRSELKKSELKVKECSLEAKDLRVQVSDLNEKCESMISAAKSRENETQALKQERDYLDKKHLSHMEELGKLCLRLEDAESEASSAKKLADLLRLEAEAAQNNEKSLQTSLAEKCTEIERAKSRIQELEKVCLKLDSEESEASASKELVDSMKREADALRMNVNELQTSLQDKCIEIDQANCRIEELEKICLKLKDAEDEAATAKELASSMKTEVESARYNENKLQALLQEKNIEIDNLGRQKNALSETLEKRAKQNEEAVAEWHRIINAEKEKNMRVNTMQRVDSFMVSDEATPMQRVKRLKVEASVTSSGSVFETEEDTASQESGRAMSAMTPRRCTSSGGGGGESSSTGMDHSKYTMKKLRDEILKHGFGAELVGLKNARKSVLVELYERCVLRK
;
A
#
# COMPACT_ATOMS: atom_id res chain seq x y z
N MET A 1 -50.54 -14.50 -35.65
CA MET A 1 -50.81 -14.85 -37.06
C MET A 1 -51.95 -15.85 -37.21
N ASN A 2 -51.91 -16.98 -36.50
CA ASN A 2 -52.86 -18.10 -36.69
C ASN A 2 -54.33 -17.68 -36.58
N LYS A 3 -54.71 -16.97 -35.51
CA LYS A 3 -56.09 -16.50 -35.31
C LYS A 3 -56.64 -15.65 -36.46
N LEU A 4 -55.79 -14.79 -37.05
CA LEU A 4 -56.21 -13.95 -38.17
C LEU A 4 -56.34 -14.79 -39.45
N SER A 5 -55.37 -15.67 -39.73
CA SER A 5 -55.44 -16.62 -40.85
C SER A 5 -56.69 -17.51 -40.77
N ASP A 6 -57.03 -17.99 -39.57
CA ASP A 6 -58.17 -18.89 -39.36
C ASP A 6 -59.52 -18.19 -39.59
N GLN A 7 -59.69 -16.96 -39.07
CA GLN A 7 -60.89 -16.15 -39.32
C GLN A 7 -61.21 -15.99 -40.81
N PHE A 8 -60.13 -15.86 -41.55
CA PHE A 8 -60.12 -15.49 -42.93
C PHE A 8 -60.27 -16.69 -43.87
N LYS A 9 -59.64 -17.82 -43.53
CA LYS A 9 -59.93 -19.13 -44.14
C LYS A 9 -61.40 -19.51 -43.97
N ASN A 10 -61.94 -19.32 -42.75
CA ASN A 10 -63.36 -19.58 -42.49
C ASN A 10 -64.26 -18.70 -43.36
N ARG A 11 -63.88 -17.43 -43.57
CA ARG A 11 -64.64 -16.50 -44.41
C ARG A 11 -64.58 -16.86 -45.90
N ILE A 12 -63.42 -17.27 -46.41
CA ILE A 12 -63.26 -17.76 -47.80
C ILE A 12 -64.11 -19.01 -47.99
N HIS A 13 -64.01 -19.99 -47.08
CA HIS A 13 -64.79 -21.23 -47.17
C HIS A 13 -66.30 -20.98 -47.15
N ASP A 14 -66.79 -20.05 -46.31
CA ASP A 14 -68.21 -19.65 -46.28
C ASP A 14 -68.66 -19.07 -47.63
N LEU A 15 -67.80 -18.28 -48.29
CA LEU A 15 -68.10 -17.72 -49.62
C LEU A 15 -68.04 -18.78 -50.73
N GLU A 16 -67.03 -19.64 -50.74
CA GLU A 16 -66.91 -20.75 -51.69
C GLU A 16 -68.13 -21.67 -51.62
N SER A 17 -68.61 -21.97 -50.40
CA SER A 17 -69.84 -22.75 -50.20
C SER A 17 -71.08 -22.05 -50.77
N LYS A 18 -71.18 -20.72 -50.62
CA LYS A 18 -72.27 -19.93 -51.19
C LYS A 18 -72.21 -19.87 -52.71
N CYS A 19 -71.01 -19.71 -53.28
CA CYS A 19 -70.80 -19.75 -54.73
C CYS A 19 -71.22 -21.09 -55.33
N LYS A 20 -70.86 -22.22 -54.67
CA LYS A 20 -71.31 -23.56 -55.08
C LYS A 20 -72.83 -23.69 -55.06
N SER A 21 -73.47 -23.26 -53.97
CA SER A 21 -74.94 -23.28 -53.86
C SER A 21 -75.63 -22.47 -54.97
N ILE A 22 -75.13 -21.27 -55.29
CA ILE A 22 -75.68 -20.43 -56.36
C ILE A 22 -75.46 -21.08 -57.73
N HIS A 23 -74.32 -21.74 -57.94
CA HIS A 23 -74.01 -22.45 -59.17
C HIS A 23 -74.94 -23.65 -59.38
N ASP A 24 -75.17 -24.45 -58.34
CA ASP A 24 -76.09 -25.59 -58.38
C ASP A 24 -77.52 -25.14 -58.70
N GLU A 25 -77.98 -24.04 -58.07
CA GLU A 25 -79.29 -23.42 -58.38
C GLU A 25 -79.38 -22.90 -59.82
N HIS A 26 -78.33 -22.27 -60.34
CA HIS A 26 -78.26 -21.83 -61.74
C HIS A 26 -78.33 -23.01 -62.70
N SER A 27 -77.58 -24.09 -62.44
CA SER A 27 -77.59 -25.32 -63.24
C SER A 27 -78.98 -25.96 -63.27
N ASN A 28 -79.65 -26.05 -62.12
CA ASN A 28 -81.01 -26.57 -62.03
C ASN A 28 -82.00 -25.71 -62.85
N LEU A 29 -81.90 -24.38 -62.76
CA LEU A 29 -82.75 -23.48 -63.55
C LEU A 29 -82.50 -23.61 -65.06
N MET A 30 -81.25 -23.83 -65.48
CA MET A 30 -80.90 -24.06 -66.90
C MET A 30 -81.56 -25.33 -67.44
N GLU A 31 -81.62 -26.41 -66.66
CA GLU A 31 -82.34 -27.64 -67.02
C GLU A 31 -83.85 -27.41 -67.16
N VAL A 32 -84.44 -26.66 -66.21
CA VAL A 32 -85.86 -26.24 -66.27
C VAL A 32 -86.13 -25.38 -67.51
N LEU A 33 -85.23 -24.45 -67.85
CA LEU A 33 -85.33 -23.65 -69.07
C LEU A 33 -85.30 -24.54 -70.33
N GLY A 34 -84.44 -25.56 -70.35
CA GLY A 34 -84.40 -26.55 -71.44
C GLY A 34 -85.72 -27.29 -71.61
N SER A 35 -86.27 -27.79 -70.50
CA SER A 35 -87.54 -28.52 -70.48
C SER A 35 -88.73 -27.65 -70.91
N THR A 36 -88.84 -26.43 -70.36
CA THR A 36 -89.89 -25.46 -70.73
C THR A 36 -89.80 -25.02 -72.19
N ARG A 37 -88.59 -24.88 -72.75
CA ARG A 37 -88.41 -24.60 -74.20
C ARG A 37 -88.89 -25.74 -75.08
N LEU A 38 -88.61 -26.98 -74.70
CA LEU A 38 -89.10 -28.17 -75.43
C LEU A 38 -90.62 -28.23 -75.36
N GLU A 39 -91.19 -28.05 -74.18
CA GLU A 39 -92.63 -28.02 -73.97
C GLU A 39 -93.31 -26.88 -74.77
N ALA A 40 -92.77 -25.66 -74.74
CA ALA A 40 -93.27 -24.55 -75.54
C ALA A 40 -93.22 -24.86 -77.04
N ALA A 41 -92.15 -25.50 -77.53
CA ALA A 41 -92.04 -25.91 -78.93
C ALA A 41 -93.07 -27.00 -79.31
N GLU A 42 -93.39 -27.91 -78.38
CA GLU A 42 -94.45 -28.90 -78.57
C GLU A 42 -95.85 -28.26 -78.60
N TRP A 43 -96.14 -27.33 -77.68
CA TRP A 43 -97.42 -26.60 -77.68
C TRP A 43 -97.57 -25.73 -78.92
N LYS A 44 -96.49 -25.08 -79.36
CA LYS A 44 -96.45 -24.34 -80.63
C LYS A 44 -96.77 -25.23 -81.82
N ARG A 45 -96.12 -26.40 -81.93
CA ARG A 45 -96.38 -27.38 -83.00
C ARG A 45 -97.83 -27.84 -83.01
N LYS A 46 -98.41 -28.12 -81.83
CA LYS A 46 -99.84 -28.49 -81.70
C LYS A 46 -100.74 -27.35 -82.17
N PHE A 47 -100.50 -26.13 -81.70
CA PHE A 47 -101.26 -24.94 -82.09
C PHE A 47 -101.19 -24.65 -83.60
N GLU A 48 -99.98 -24.65 -84.19
CA GLU A 48 -99.77 -24.42 -85.63
C GLU A 48 -100.41 -25.54 -86.48
N GLY A 49 -100.34 -26.80 -86.04
CA GLY A 49 -101.01 -27.92 -86.70
C GLY A 49 -102.54 -27.76 -86.80
N THR A 50 -103.20 -27.12 -85.82
CA THR A 50 -104.64 -26.78 -85.95
C THR A 50 -104.93 -25.64 -86.93
N LEU A 51 -103.95 -24.82 -87.28
CA LEU A 51 -104.12 -23.75 -88.27
C LEU A 51 -104.06 -24.31 -89.70
N ASP A 52 -103.23 -25.33 -89.94
CA ASP A 52 -103.03 -25.96 -91.25
C ASP A 52 -104.17 -26.95 -91.62
N GLU A 53 -104.85 -27.55 -90.64
CA GLU A 53 -106.01 -28.44 -90.83
C GLU A 53 -107.32 -27.72 -91.24
N ASN A 54 -107.29 -26.40 -91.45
CA ASN A 54 -108.45 -25.58 -91.83
C ASN A 54 -108.95 -25.77 -93.28
N GLY A 55 -108.44 -26.75 -94.02
CA GLY A 55 -108.79 -27.00 -95.43
C GLY A 55 -110.01 -27.89 -95.70
N VAL A 56 -110.54 -28.67 -94.75
CA VAL A 56 -111.59 -29.66 -95.06
C VAL A 56 -112.65 -29.83 -93.94
N SER A 57 -113.88 -29.42 -94.28
CA SER A 57 -115.22 -29.82 -93.75
C SER A 57 -115.66 -29.57 -92.28
N ASN A 58 -116.95 -29.18 -92.22
CA ASN A 58 -117.91 -28.86 -91.15
C ASN A 58 -117.76 -29.54 -89.77
N ALA A 59 -116.93 -28.98 -88.90
CA ALA A 59 -117.02 -29.13 -87.43
C ALA A 59 -116.38 -27.93 -86.71
N SER A 60 -116.87 -26.71 -86.97
CA SER A 60 -116.15 -25.47 -86.64
C SER A 60 -116.15 -25.05 -85.15
N ILE A 61 -117.11 -25.46 -84.33
CA ILE A 61 -117.24 -24.94 -82.94
C ILE A 61 -116.29 -25.65 -81.96
N LYS A 62 -116.26 -27.00 -81.93
CA LYS A 62 -115.36 -27.77 -81.05
C LYS A 62 -113.87 -27.66 -81.42
N ARG A 63 -113.58 -27.26 -82.66
CA ARG A 63 -112.22 -27.08 -83.19
C ARG A 63 -111.62 -25.74 -82.74
N CYS A 64 -112.42 -24.68 -82.64
CA CYS A 64 -112.01 -23.39 -82.07
C CYS A 64 -111.64 -23.48 -80.58
N ASP A 65 -112.43 -24.17 -79.76
CA ASP A 65 -112.14 -24.31 -78.32
C ASP A 65 -110.79 -24.98 -78.04
N ARG A 66 -110.43 -25.98 -78.87
CA ARG A 66 -109.16 -26.71 -78.74
C ARG A 66 -107.95 -25.88 -79.18
N SER A 67 -108.09 -25.06 -80.23
CA SER A 67 -107.05 -24.15 -80.71
C SER A 67 -106.76 -23.03 -79.70
N ILE A 68 -107.80 -22.48 -79.07
CA ILE A 68 -107.67 -21.45 -78.01
C ILE A 68 -106.98 -22.04 -76.77
N ASP A 69 -107.34 -23.26 -76.34
CA ASP A 69 -106.69 -23.94 -75.22
C ASP A 69 -105.18 -24.17 -75.47
N TRP A 70 -104.80 -24.57 -76.68
CA TRP A 70 -103.39 -24.74 -77.05
C TRP A 70 -102.63 -23.42 -77.14
N LYS A 71 -103.28 -22.34 -77.60
CA LYS A 71 -102.72 -21.00 -77.58
C LYS A 71 -102.44 -20.50 -76.17
N ILE A 72 -103.40 -20.68 -75.25
CA ILE A 72 -103.23 -20.32 -73.83
C ILE A 72 -102.08 -21.12 -73.20
N LYS A 73 -102.00 -22.43 -73.47
CA LYS A 73 -100.88 -23.27 -72.98
C LYS A 73 -99.53 -22.83 -73.53
N TYR A 74 -99.47 -22.48 -74.81
CA TYR A 74 -98.26 -21.94 -75.42
C TYR A 74 -97.87 -20.58 -74.82
N GLU A 75 -98.80 -19.64 -74.69
CA GLU A 75 -98.54 -18.33 -74.10
C GLU A 75 -98.11 -18.41 -72.62
N ASN A 76 -98.74 -19.30 -71.85
CA ASN A 76 -98.35 -19.57 -70.47
C ASN A 76 -96.94 -20.17 -70.38
N THR A 77 -96.63 -21.19 -71.20
CA THR A 77 -95.29 -21.81 -71.21
C THR A 77 -94.21 -20.86 -71.70
N ILE A 78 -94.51 -19.94 -72.63
CA ILE A 78 -93.59 -18.86 -73.03
C ILE A 78 -93.39 -17.83 -71.90
N SER A 79 -94.44 -17.47 -71.17
CA SER A 79 -94.35 -16.58 -70.01
C SER A 79 -93.50 -17.23 -68.90
N GLU A 80 -93.70 -18.52 -68.64
CA GLU A 80 -92.89 -19.32 -67.71
C GLU A 80 -91.43 -19.42 -68.17
N GLN A 81 -91.18 -19.69 -69.46
CA GLN A 81 -89.84 -19.68 -70.05
C GLN A 81 -89.15 -18.32 -69.83
N LYS A 82 -89.87 -17.21 -70.03
CA LYS A 82 -89.35 -15.86 -69.82
C LYS A 82 -89.01 -15.62 -68.34
N ALA A 83 -89.90 -16.00 -67.43
CA ALA A 83 -89.68 -15.88 -66.00
C ALA A 83 -88.47 -16.72 -65.52
N VAL A 84 -88.28 -17.92 -66.07
CA VAL A 84 -87.11 -18.76 -65.79
C VAL A 84 -85.83 -18.12 -66.36
N SER A 85 -85.88 -17.57 -67.58
CA SER A 85 -84.74 -16.85 -68.17
C SER A 85 -84.31 -15.61 -67.36
N GLU A 86 -85.27 -14.83 -66.86
CA GLU A 86 -84.99 -13.68 -65.99
C GLU A 86 -84.38 -14.12 -64.64
N LYS A 87 -84.85 -15.24 -64.08
CA LYS A 87 -84.26 -15.84 -62.88
C LYS A 87 -82.81 -16.31 -63.11
N ILE A 88 -82.52 -16.92 -64.25
CA ILE A 88 -81.15 -17.32 -64.64
C ILE A 88 -80.25 -16.10 -64.75
N ALA A 89 -80.67 -15.04 -65.44
CA ALA A 89 -79.88 -13.81 -65.56
C ALA A 89 -79.60 -13.16 -64.19
N ALA A 90 -80.59 -13.14 -63.29
CA ALA A 90 -80.40 -12.66 -61.92
C ALA A 90 -79.42 -13.53 -61.11
N MET A 91 -79.41 -14.85 -61.32
CA MET A 91 -78.44 -15.76 -60.69
C MET A 91 -77.03 -15.58 -61.24
N GLU A 92 -76.87 -15.40 -62.55
CA GLU A 92 -75.57 -15.12 -63.17
C GLU A 92 -74.96 -13.82 -62.65
N GLU A 93 -75.77 -12.79 -62.47
CA GLU A 93 -75.31 -11.53 -61.89
C GLU A 93 -74.91 -11.70 -60.42
N ARG A 94 -75.67 -12.46 -59.62
CA ARG A 94 -75.28 -12.80 -58.24
C ARG A 94 -73.98 -13.61 -58.19
N LEU A 95 -73.76 -14.53 -59.13
CA LEU A 95 -72.53 -15.31 -59.24
C LEU A 95 -71.33 -14.42 -59.54
N LYS A 96 -71.46 -13.48 -60.50
CA LYS A 96 -70.42 -12.49 -60.81
C LYS A 96 -70.08 -11.62 -59.61
N GLN A 97 -71.09 -11.13 -58.90
CA GLN A 97 -70.89 -10.32 -57.70
C GLN A 97 -70.25 -11.12 -56.55
N ALA A 98 -70.58 -12.40 -56.39
CA ALA A 98 -69.97 -13.26 -55.39
C ALA A 98 -68.49 -13.55 -55.72
N SER A 99 -68.18 -13.89 -56.98
CA SER A 99 -66.81 -14.09 -57.47
C SER A 99 -65.97 -12.84 -57.27
N ALA A 100 -66.46 -11.66 -57.67
CA ALA A 100 -65.73 -10.41 -57.51
C ALA A 100 -65.43 -10.07 -56.04
N LYS A 101 -66.34 -10.41 -55.11
CA LYS A 101 -66.11 -10.23 -53.67
C LYS A 101 -65.05 -11.20 -53.13
N GLU A 102 -65.04 -12.44 -53.60
CA GLU A 102 -64.03 -13.43 -53.23
C GLU A 102 -62.64 -13.01 -53.72
N ASP A 103 -62.53 -12.61 -55.00
CA ASP A 103 -61.29 -12.13 -55.62
C ASP A 103 -60.75 -10.89 -54.89
N GLY A 104 -61.65 -9.96 -54.52
CA GLY A 104 -61.29 -8.79 -53.72
C GLY A 104 -60.71 -9.17 -52.35
N MET A 105 -61.34 -10.10 -51.63
CA MET A 105 -60.79 -10.59 -50.36
C MET A 105 -59.43 -11.27 -50.58
N ARG A 106 -59.31 -12.17 -51.56
CA ARG A 106 -58.06 -12.88 -51.91
C ARG A 106 -56.91 -11.91 -52.23
N ALA A 107 -57.19 -10.80 -52.90
CA ALA A 107 -56.21 -9.74 -53.16
C ALA A 107 -55.81 -9.00 -51.87
N GLU A 108 -56.77 -8.64 -51.02
CA GLU A 108 -56.48 -8.03 -49.71
C GLU A 108 -55.63 -8.94 -48.82
N PHE A 109 -55.90 -10.24 -48.85
CA PHE A 109 -55.09 -11.25 -48.17
C PHE A 109 -53.65 -11.28 -48.60
N SER A 110 -53.43 -11.36 -49.91
CA SER A 110 -52.09 -11.40 -50.48
C SER A 110 -51.34 -10.15 -50.05
N ARG A 111 -51.95 -8.97 -50.19
CA ARG A 111 -51.35 -7.70 -49.77
C ARG A 111 -50.99 -7.67 -48.29
N VAL A 112 -51.87 -8.16 -47.42
CA VAL A 112 -51.59 -8.22 -45.97
C VAL A 112 -50.49 -9.21 -45.65
N LEU A 113 -50.40 -10.34 -46.36
CA LEU A 113 -49.30 -11.29 -46.19
C LEU A 113 -47.96 -10.68 -46.62
N ASP A 114 -47.90 -10.03 -47.79
CA ASP A 114 -46.70 -9.38 -48.29
C ASP A 114 -46.22 -8.26 -47.34
N GLU A 115 -47.15 -7.45 -46.82
CA GLU A 115 -46.85 -6.43 -45.81
C GLU A 115 -46.27 -7.06 -44.53
N LYS A 116 -46.85 -8.17 -44.06
CA LYS A 116 -46.34 -8.86 -42.85
C LYS A 116 -44.99 -9.52 -43.09
N GLU A 117 -44.75 -10.07 -44.27
CA GLU A 117 -43.47 -10.64 -44.67
C GLU A 117 -42.38 -9.56 -44.74
N ASN A 118 -42.70 -8.39 -45.31
CA ASN A 118 -41.79 -7.23 -45.32
C ASN A 118 -41.47 -6.76 -43.88
N VAL A 119 -42.46 -6.71 -42.99
CA VAL A 119 -42.23 -6.36 -41.58
C VAL A 119 -41.38 -7.42 -40.88
N ILE A 120 -41.59 -8.71 -41.14
CA ILE A 120 -40.78 -9.80 -40.57
C ILE A 120 -39.32 -9.66 -41.03
N THR A 121 -39.10 -9.54 -42.34
CA THR A 121 -37.74 -9.40 -42.90
C THR A 121 -37.02 -8.15 -42.40
N GLU A 122 -37.72 -7.01 -42.23
CA GLU A 122 -37.16 -5.80 -41.61
C GLU A 122 -36.78 -6.03 -40.14
N LYS A 123 -37.64 -6.72 -39.38
CA LYS A 123 -37.38 -7.04 -37.96
C LYS A 123 -36.24 -8.03 -37.82
N ASP A 124 -36.12 -9.01 -38.70
CA ASP A 124 -35.02 -9.98 -38.73
C ASP A 124 -33.69 -9.30 -39.06
N ALA A 125 -33.67 -8.38 -40.02
CA ALA A 125 -32.48 -7.56 -40.30
C ALA A 125 -32.06 -6.70 -39.10
N LYS A 126 -33.03 -6.08 -38.42
CA LYS A 126 -32.78 -5.32 -37.18
C LYS A 126 -32.27 -6.22 -36.04
N LEU A 127 -32.81 -7.42 -35.89
CA LEU A 127 -32.33 -8.38 -34.89
C LEU A 127 -30.89 -8.81 -35.19
N ALA A 128 -30.57 -9.16 -36.43
CA ALA A 128 -29.21 -9.55 -36.82
C ALA A 128 -28.17 -8.44 -36.53
N THR A 129 -28.50 -7.18 -36.86
CA THR A 129 -27.60 -6.05 -36.55
C THR A 129 -27.41 -5.83 -35.05
N LEU A 130 -28.48 -5.96 -34.26
CA LEU A 130 -28.41 -5.86 -32.80
C LEU A 130 -27.58 -7.01 -32.19
N GLU A 131 -27.71 -8.23 -32.69
CA GLU A 131 -26.92 -9.38 -32.25
C GLU A 131 -25.43 -9.21 -32.56
N GLN A 132 -25.10 -8.63 -33.72
CA GLN A 132 -23.72 -8.28 -34.08
C GLN A 132 -23.15 -7.22 -33.13
N LEU A 133 -23.90 -6.14 -32.87
CA LEU A 133 -23.50 -5.09 -31.94
C LEU A 133 -23.32 -5.62 -30.51
N LEU A 134 -24.21 -6.50 -30.08
CA LEU A 134 -24.15 -7.15 -28.77
C LEU A 134 -22.91 -8.06 -28.66
N SER A 135 -22.56 -8.75 -29.74
CA SER A 135 -21.33 -9.56 -29.80
C SER A 135 -20.07 -8.68 -29.75
N SER A 136 -20.05 -7.57 -30.49
CA SER A 136 -18.94 -6.61 -30.48
C SER A 136 -18.73 -6.02 -29.08
N THR A 137 -19.79 -5.49 -28.46
CA THR A 137 -19.73 -4.88 -27.12
C THR A 137 -19.34 -5.88 -26.03
N ARG A 138 -19.79 -7.15 -26.12
CA ARG A 138 -19.30 -8.22 -25.23
C ARG A 138 -17.80 -8.47 -25.36
N SER A 139 -17.26 -8.44 -26.59
CA SER A 139 -15.83 -8.63 -26.82
C SER A 139 -15.00 -7.48 -26.23
N GLU A 140 -15.47 -6.24 -26.38
CA GLU A 140 -14.85 -5.04 -25.80
C GLU A 140 -14.92 -5.04 -24.28
N LEU A 141 -16.06 -5.44 -23.71
CA LEU A 141 -16.24 -5.59 -22.27
C LEU A 141 -15.27 -6.63 -21.70
N LYS A 142 -15.11 -7.78 -22.36
CA LYS A 142 -14.15 -8.81 -21.93
C LYS A 142 -12.71 -8.29 -22.01
N LYS A 143 -12.37 -7.50 -23.03
CA LYS A 143 -11.05 -6.86 -23.17
C LYS A 143 -10.79 -5.83 -22.07
N SER A 144 -11.77 -4.98 -21.76
CA SER A 144 -11.62 -3.99 -20.67
C SER A 144 -11.58 -4.66 -19.30
N GLU A 145 -12.33 -5.73 -19.08
CA GLU A 145 -12.28 -6.53 -17.85
C GLU A 145 -10.88 -7.12 -17.61
N LEU A 146 -10.23 -7.64 -18.65
CA LEU A 146 -8.86 -8.15 -18.55
C LEU A 146 -7.86 -7.03 -18.21
N LYS A 147 -7.98 -5.86 -18.84
CA LYS A 147 -7.13 -4.71 -18.52
C LYS A 147 -7.31 -4.24 -17.06
N VAL A 148 -8.55 -4.24 -16.56
CA VAL A 148 -8.82 -3.90 -15.15
C VAL A 148 -8.18 -4.91 -14.21
N LYS A 149 -8.20 -6.22 -14.54
CA LYS A 149 -7.52 -7.24 -13.75
C LYS A 149 -6.00 -7.06 -13.75
N GLU A 150 -5.41 -6.73 -14.90
CA GLU A 150 -3.98 -6.45 -15.03
C GLU A 150 -3.56 -5.24 -14.19
N CYS A 151 -4.23 -4.09 -14.36
CA CYS A 151 -3.96 -2.90 -13.55
C CYS A 151 -4.21 -3.16 -12.05
N SER A 152 -5.18 -4.01 -11.70
CA SER A 152 -5.43 -4.38 -10.30
C SER A 152 -4.29 -5.21 -9.70
N LEU A 153 -3.61 -6.04 -10.48
CA LEU A 153 -2.44 -6.81 -10.02
C LEU A 153 -1.24 -5.88 -9.85
N GLU A 154 -0.98 -5.01 -10.83
CA GLU A 154 0.08 -3.99 -10.74
C GLU A 154 -0.12 -3.07 -9.52
N ALA A 155 -1.35 -2.62 -9.27
CA ALA A 155 -1.65 -1.81 -8.09
C ALA A 155 -1.45 -2.55 -6.75
N LYS A 156 -1.57 -3.88 -6.72
CA LYS A 156 -1.24 -4.69 -5.53
C LYS A 156 0.28 -4.78 -5.35
N ASP A 157 1.01 -5.00 -6.43
CA ASP A 157 2.48 -5.07 -6.42
C ASP A 157 3.10 -3.75 -5.95
N LEU A 158 2.68 -2.63 -6.56
CA LEU A 158 3.13 -1.29 -6.16
C LEU A 158 2.80 -0.98 -4.69
N ARG A 159 1.67 -1.47 -4.17
CA ARG A 159 1.31 -1.28 -2.77
C ARG A 159 2.27 -2.03 -1.83
N VAL A 160 2.69 -3.24 -2.20
CA VAL A 160 3.69 -4.00 -1.44
C VAL A 160 5.03 -3.25 -1.46
N GLN A 161 5.48 -2.79 -2.63
CA GLN A 161 6.73 -2.02 -2.72
C GLN A 161 6.70 -0.74 -1.87
N VAL A 162 5.57 -0.02 -1.85
CA VAL A 162 5.40 1.17 -1.00
C VAL A 162 5.46 0.81 0.48
N SER A 163 4.84 -0.30 0.89
CA SER A 163 4.93 -0.79 2.27
C SER A 163 6.37 -1.14 2.67
N ASP A 164 7.10 -1.88 1.82
CA ASP A 164 8.51 -2.24 2.08
C ASP A 164 9.41 -1.00 2.18
N LEU A 165 9.20 0.00 1.33
CA LEU A 165 9.93 1.26 1.39
C LEU A 165 9.59 2.06 2.65
N ASN A 166 8.34 2.05 3.09
CA ASN A 166 7.92 2.72 4.31
C ASN A 166 8.59 2.10 5.55
N GLU A 167 8.62 0.77 5.65
CA GLU A 167 9.31 0.05 6.73
C GLU A 167 10.82 0.36 6.76
N LYS A 168 11.47 0.42 5.58
CA LYS A 168 12.89 0.84 5.47
C LYS A 168 13.10 2.28 5.94
N CYS A 169 12.21 3.20 5.55
CA CYS A 169 12.27 4.59 5.99
C CYS A 169 12.11 4.71 7.50
N GLU A 170 11.14 4.00 8.11
CA GLU A 170 10.94 3.96 9.55
C GLU A 170 12.18 3.42 10.29
N SER A 171 12.76 2.32 9.78
CA SER A 171 14.00 1.75 10.32
C SER A 171 15.17 2.75 10.25
N MET A 172 15.36 3.44 9.12
CA MET A 172 16.37 4.48 8.97
C MET A 172 16.14 5.67 9.90
N ILE A 173 14.88 6.09 10.11
CA ILE A 173 14.54 7.16 11.05
C ILE A 173 14.91 6.74 12.48
N SER A 174 14.57 5.51 12.90
CA SER A 174 14.96 4.99 14.22
C SER A 174 16.49 4.93 14.38
N ALA A 175 17.22 4.48 13.35
CA ALA A 175 18.67 4.43 13.36
C ALA A 175 19.30 5.83 13.44
N ALA A 176 18.77 6.79 12.67
CA ALA A 176 19.23 8.18 12.69
C ALA A 176 19.00 8.81 14.08
N LYS A 177 17.83 8.58 14.68
CA LYS A 177 17.53 9.07 16.04
C LYS A 177 18.43 8.44 17.10
N SER A 178 18.75 7.15 16.97
CA SER A 178 19.70 6.49 17.87
C SER A 178 21.10 7.12 17.76
N ARG A 179 21.57 7.39 16.54
CA ARG A 179 22.86 8.06 16.34
C ARG A 179 22.85 9.51 16.83
N GLU A 180 21.76 10.24 16.65
CA GLU A 180 21.60 11.59 17.18
C GLU A 180 21.76 11.59 18.71
N ASN A 181 21.09 10.68 19.42
CA ASN A 181 21.23 10.52 20.86
C ASN A 181 22.69 10.20 21.27
N GLU A 182 23.35 9.28 20.56
CA GLU A 182 24.76 8.93 20.81
C GLU A 182 25.69 10.15 20.63
N THR A 183 25.51 10.90 19.55
CA THR A 183 26.31 12.12 19.30
C THR A 183 26.06 13.20 20.35
N GLN A 184 24.83 13.31 20.87
CA GLN A 184 24.50 14.22 21.96
C GLN A 184 25.17 13.80 23.27
N ALA A 185 25.19 12.50 23.59
CA ALA A 185 25.87 11.98 24.77
C ALA A 185 27.39 12.23 24.69
N LEU A 186 28.03 11.91 23.55
CA LEU A 186 29.46 12.18 23.33
C LEU A 186 29.79 13.68 23.43
N LYS A 187 28.89 14.55 22.97
CA LYS A 187 29.06 16.01 23.10
C LYS A 187 29.06 16.44 24.57
N GLN A 188 28.17 15.88 25.39
CA GLN A 188 28.12 16.16 26.83
C GLN A 188 29.38 15.66 27.55
N GLU A 189 29.87 14.46 27.19
CA GLU A 189 31.11 13.92 27.75
C GLU A 189 32.32 14.80 27.39
N ARG A 190 32.43 15.22 26.12
CA ARG A 190 33.47 16.17 25.71
C ARG A 190 33.39 17.47 26.53
N ASP A 191 32.21 18.07 26.67
CA ASP A 191 32.03 19.31 27.43
C ASP A 191 32.44 19.14 28.91
N TYR A 192 32.16 17.98 29.50
CA TYR A 192 32.61 17.62 30.84
C TYR A 192 34.15 17.50 30.93
N LEU A 193 34.76 16.78 29.99
CA LEU A 193 36.22 16.59 29.94
C LEU A 193 36.94 17.92 29.70
N ASP A 194 36.46 18.75 28.79
CA ASP A 194 37.03 20.08 28.52
C ASP A 194 37.01 20.95 29.78
N LYS A 195 35.90 20.94 30.53
CA LYS A 195 35.79 21.66 31.80
C LYS A 195 36.79 21.14 32.84
N LYS A 196 36.91 19.81 32.96
CA LYS A 196 37.87 19.16 33.87
C LYS A 196 39.31 19.51 33.50
N HIS A 197 39.66 19.46 32.21
CA HIS A 197 40.97 19.86 31.71
C HIS A 197 41.28 21.32 32.03
N LEU A 198 40.30 22.21 31.87
CA LEU A 198 40.46 23.63 32.22
C LEU A 198 40.76 23.82 33.72
N SER A 199 40.04 23.10 34.60
CA SER A 199 40.29 23.13 36.05
C SER A 199 41.69 22.62 36.42
N HIS A 200 42.13 21.50 35.82
CA HIS A 200 43.49 20.99 36.04
C HIS A 200 44.55 21.96 35.53
N MET A 201 44.34 22.62 34.39
CA MET A 201 45.26 23.64 33.87
C MET A 201 45.37 24.84 34.84
N GLU A 202 44.26 25.26 35.44
CA GLU A 202 44.26 26.34 36.44
C GLU A 202 45.02 25.95 37.72
N GLU A 203 44.81 24.72 38.22
CA GLU A 203 45.54 24.17 39.36
C GLU A 203 47.04 24.06 39.09
N LEU A 204 47.42 23.58 37.89
CA LEU A 204 48.82 23.50 37.48
C LEU A 204 49.45 24.89 37.40
N GLY A 205 48.74 25.90 36.89
CA GLY A 205 49.19 27.29 36.91
C GLY A 205 49.46 27.80 38.33
N LYS A 206 48.57 27.50 39.29
CA LYS A 206 48.76 27.83 40.71
C LYS A 206 49.99 27.13 41.31
N LEU A 207 50.22 25.86 40.97
CA LEU A 207 51.39 25.12 41.43
C LEU A 207 52.70 25.66 40.84
N CYS A 208 52.72 26.06 39.56
CA CYS A 208 53.88 26.70 38.95
C CYS A 208 54.26 27.99 39.67
N LEU A 209 53.29 28.85 39.99
CA LEU A 209 53.54 30.07 40.76
C LEU A 209 54.14 29.76 42.14
N ARG A 210 53.58 28.80 42.86
CA ARG A 210 54.11 28.38 44.18
C ARG A 210 55.53 27.83 44.09
N LEU A 211 55.86 27.13 43.00
CA LEU A 211 57.20 26.60 42.77
C LEU A 211 58.19 27.73 42.48
N GLU A 212 57.80 28.72 41.68
CA GLU A 212 58.60 29.91 41.40
C GLU A 212 58.86 30.74 42.67
N ASP A 213 57.84 30.92 43.52
CA ASP A 213 57.98 31.55 44.84
C ASP A 213 58.97 30.79 45.72
N ALA A 214 58.82 29.46 45.83
CA ALA A 214 59.72 28.61 46.61
C ALA A 214 61.17 28.61 46.07
N GLU A 215 61.35 28.65 44.75
CA GLU A 215 62.67 28.79 44.12
C GLU A 215 63.31 30.15 44.44
N SER A 216 62.52 31.23 44.44
CA SER A 216 62.98 32.57 44.80
C SER A 216 63.38 32.67 46.28
N GLU A 217 62.62 32.02 47.16
CA GLU A 217 62.89 31.92 48.60
C GLU A 217 64.14 31.08 48.85
N ALA A 218 64.24 29.90 48.24
CA ALA A 218 65.43 29.04 48.33
C ALA A 218 66.69 29.75 47.83
N SER A 219 66.58 30.52 46.74
CA SER A 219 67.68 31.34 46.22
C SER A 219 68.11 32.44 47.19
N SER A 220 67.15 33.05 47.88
CA SER A 220 67.41 34.08 48.90
C SER A 220 68.03 33.49 50.16
N ALA A 221 67.51 32.36 50.64
CA ALA A 221 68.07 31.60 51.76
C ALA A 221 69.50 31.13 51.47
N LYS A 222 69.77 30.67 50.25
CA LYS A 222 71.12 30.30 49.81
C LYS A 222 72.09 31.49 49.89
N LYS A 223 71.70 32.67 49.39
CA LYS A 223 72.53 33.88 49.49
C LYS A 223 72.80 34.25 50.95
N LEU A 224 71.81 34.13 51.83
CA LEU A 224 71.98 34.39 53.26
C LEU A 224 72.95 33.39 53.91
N ALA A 225 72.82 32.10 53.59
CA ALA A 225 73.73 31.06 54.08
C ALA A 225 75.17 31.29 53.61
N ASP A 226 75.36 31.71 52.35
CA ASP A 226 76.68 32.06 51.82
C ASP A 226 77.28 33.28 52.54
N LEU A 227 76.48 34.30 52.85
CA LEU A 227 76.91 35.46 53.65
C LEU A 227 77.33 35.06 55.07
N LEU A 228 76.51 34.26 55.75
CA LEU A 228 76.83 33.75 57.09
C LEU A 228 78.09 32.88 57.08
N ARG A 229 78.32 32.10 56.02
CA ARG A 229 79.54 31.31 55.87
C ARG A 229 80.79 32.19 55.71
N LEU A 230 80.70 33.26 54.90
CA LEU A 230 81.78 34.24 54.77
C LEU A 230 82.06 34.96 56.09
N GLU A 231 81.03 35.32 56.85
CA GLU A 231 81.18 35.95 58.16
C GLU A 231 81.78 34.99 59.19
N ALA A 232 81.36 33.72 59.21
CA ALA A 232 81.95 32.69 60.06
C ALA A 232 83.43 32.44 59.71
N GLU A 233 83.80 32.40 58.43
CA GLU A 233 85.20 32.31 57.99
C GLU A 233 86.00 33.55 58.43
N ALA A 234 85.43 34.76 58.35
CA ALA A 234 86.07 35.98 58.85
C ALA A 234 86.26 35.97 60.37
N ALA A 235 85.22 35.55 61.12
CA ALA A 235 85.29 35.39 62.57
C ALA A 235 86.35 34.37 62.98
N GLN A 236 86.43 33.22 62.29
CA GLN A 236 87.46 32.21 62.53
C GLN A 236 88.88 32.73 62.26
N ASN A 237 89.07 33.53 61.21
CA ASN A 237 90.37 34.14 60.91
C ASN A 237 90.77 35.18 61.97
N ASN A 238 89.80 35.98 62.45
CA ASN A 238 90.00 36.90 63.55
C ASN A 238 90.34 36.16 64.85
N GLU A 239 89.65 35.06 65.15
CA GLU A 239 89.95 34.19 66.29
C GLU A 239 91.38 33.64 66.21
N LYS A 240 91.79 33.09 65.06
CA LYS A 240 93.17 32.62 64.83
C LYS A 240 94.18 33.74 65.06
N SER A 241 93.92 34.95 64.56
CA SER A 241 94.76 36.14 64.76
C SER A 241 94.88 36.53 66.24
N LEU A 242 93.75 36.57 66.95
CA LEU A 242 93.70 36.81 68.40
C LEU A 242 94.43 35.69 69.17
N GLN A 243 94.30 34.44 68.75
CA GLN A 243 94.97 33.31 69.37
C GLN A 243 96.49 33.40 69.17
N THR A 244 96.98 33.81 68.00
CA THR A 244 98.40 34.13 67.79
C THR A 244 98.87 35.29 68.66
N SER A 245 98.12 36.39 68.73
CA SER A 245 98.44 37.53 69.60
C SER A 245 98.45 37.14 71.08
N LEU A 246 97.49 36.33 71.52
CA LEU A 246 97.45 35.78 72.86
C LEU A 246 98.66 34.89 73.12
N ALA A 247 99.03 34.01 72.18
CA ALA A 247 100.23 33.19 72.30
C ALA A 247 101.49 34.05 72.44
N GLU A 248 101.62 35.11 71.63
CA GLU A 248 102.70 36.11 71.76
C GLU A 248 102.69 36.76 73.15
N LYS A 249 101.54 37.21 73.65
CA LYS A 249 101.39 37.75 75.00
C LYS A 249 101.70 36.74 76.09
N CYS A 250 101.35 35.47 75.93
CA CYS A 250 101.73 34.40 76.84
C CYS A 250 103.26 34.23 76.88
N THR A 251 103.96 34.27 75.73
CA THR A 251 105.43 34.25 75.74
C THR A 251 106.03 35.48 76.42
N GLU A 252 105.38 36.63 76.32
CA GLU A 252 105.77 37.87 76.99
C GLU A 252 105.53 37.82 78.50
N ILE A 253 104.39 37.26 78.92
CA ILE A 253 104.09 36.95 80.31
C ILE A 253 105.07 35.94 80.85
N GLU A 254 105.44 34.89 80.13
CA GLU A 254 106.45 33.92 80.61
C GLU A 254 107.85 34.57 80.73
N ARG A 255 108.20 35.50 79.84
CA ARG A 255 109.38 36.37 80.02
C ARG A 255 109.25 37.26 81.27
N ALA A 256 108.09 37.88 81.47
CA ALA A 256 107.83 38.71 82.64
C ALA A 256 107.80 37.89 83.94
N LYS A 257 107.24 36.67 83.94
CA LYS A 257 107.26 35.72 85.04
C LYS A 257 108.67 35.24 85.32
N SER A 258 109.50 34.97 84.31
CA SER A 258 110.91 34.66 84.52
C SER A 258 111.65 35.83 85.19
N ARG A 259 111.31 37.07 84.80
CA ARG A 259 111.81 38.30 85.43
C ARG A 259 111.27 38.51 86.84
N ILE A 260 110.00 38.20 87.07
CA ILE A 260 109.38 38.20 88.39
C ILE A 260 110.01 37.12 89.25
N GLN A 261 110.29 35.92 88.74
CA GLN A 261 111.02 34.86 89.46
C GLN A 261 112.47 35.26 89.76
N GLU A 262 113.14 36.01 88.89
CA GLU A 262 114.42 36.66 89.20
C GLU A 262 114.26 37.71 90.32
N LEU A 263 113.21 38.52 90.28
CA LEU A 263 112.89 39.53 91.29
C LEU A 263 112.35 38.90 92.59
N GLU A 264 111.68 37.75 92.55
CA GLU A 264 111.20 36.94 93.67
C GLU A 264 112.35 36.15 94.25
N LYS A 265 113.38 35.74 93.49
CA LYS A 265 114.67 35.33 94.06
C LYS A 265 115.37 36.46 94.82
N VAL A 266 115.11 37.71 94.43
CA VAL A 266 115.59 38.92 95.13
C VAL A 266 114.70 39.26 96.33
N CYS A 267 113.38 39.02 96.24
CA CYS A 267 112.39 39.30 97.29
C CYS A 267 112.14 38.14 98.27
N LEU A 268 112.47 36.88 97.96
CA LEU A 268 112.48 35.72 98.89
C LEU A 268 113.65 35.80 99.91
N LYS A 269 114.30 36.96 99.98
CA LYS A 269 115.13 37.41 101.09
C LYS A 269 114.39 38.35 102.06
N LEU A 270 113.11 38.65 101.82
CA LEU A 270 112.30 39.59 102.58
C LEU A 270 110.84 39.10 102.63
N ASP A 271 110.51 38.42 103.74
CA ASP A 271 109.22 38.42 104.47
C ASP A 271 107.93 38.07 103.69
N SER A 272 107.30 36.90 103.92
CA SER A 272 106.39 36.49 105.02
C SER A 272 104.93 36.98 104.86
N GLU A 273 104.01 36.01 104.61
CA GLU A 273 102.59 35.92 105.04
C GLU A 273 101.61 37.03 104.53
N GLU A 274 100.30 36.88 104.26
CA GLU A 274 99.27 35.92 104.66
C GLU A 274 97.96 36.12 103.83
N SER A 275 97.13 35.08 103.79
CA SER A 275 95.63 35.02 103.77
C SER A 275 94.77 35.21 102.51
N GLU A 276 94.07 34.11 102.20
CA GLU A 276 92.91 33.92 101.32
C GLU A 276 91.59 34.49 101.88
N ALA A 277 90.66 34.74 100.94
CA ALA A 277 89.26 35.09 101.15
C ALA A 277 88.36 33.84 100.96
N SER A 278 87.47 33.57 101.91
CA SER A 278 86.51 32.46 101.80
C SER A 278 85.19 32.77 102.54
N ALA A 279 84.27 33.47 101.87
CA ALA A 279 82.86 33.56 102.29
C ALA A 279 81.89 33.88 101.12
N SER A 280 82.15 33.36 99.91
CA SER A 280 81.29 33.59 98.72
C SER A 280 80.95 32.31 97.94
N LYS A 281 81.43 31.14 98.37
CA LYS A 281 81.27 29.87 97.65
C LYS A 281 79.97 29.12 98.01
N GLU A 282 79.52 29.19 99.27
CA GLU A 282 78.35 28.42 99.72
C GLU A 282 76.99 28.95 99.23
N LEU A 283 76.85 30.26 99.01
CA LEU A 283 75.61 30.86 98.47
C LEU A 283 75.44 30.54 96.98
N VAL A 284 76.55 30.55 96.23
CA VAL A 284 76.58 30.18 94.81
C VAL A 284 76.29 28.69 94.63
N ASP A 285 76.87 27.82 95.47
CA ASP A 285 76.65 26.38 95.38
C ASP A 285 75.21 25.95 95.79
N SER A 286 74.51 26.74 96.60
CA SER A 286 73.09 26.52 96.92
C SER A 286 72.17 26.94 95.77
N MET A 287 72.37 28.14 95.20
CA MET A 287 71.58 28.61 94.05
C MET A 287 71.82 27.78 92.80
N LYS A 288 73.03 27.25 92.62
CA LYS A 288 73.38 26.37 91.49
C LYS A 288 72.64 25.04 91.57
N ARG A 289 72.51 24.44 92.76
CA ARG A 289 71.72 23.22 92.97
C ARG A 289 70.24 23.41 92.68
N GLU A 290 69.66 24.57 93.04
CA GLU A 290 68.26 24.88 92.73
C GLU A 290 68.04 25.17 91.24
N ALA A 291 68.96 25.91 90.60
CA ALA A 291 68.92 26.16 89.15
C ALA A 291 69.08 24.87 88.33
N ASP A 292 69.90 23.93 88.79
CA ASP A 292 70.09 22.62 88.14
C ASP A 292 68.86 21.72 88.34
N ALA A 293 68.18 21.80 89.49
CA ALA A 293 66.92 21.09 89.73
C ALA A 293 65.77 21.62 88.85
N LEU A 294 65.63 22.94 88.71
CA LEU A 294 64.64 23.53 87.80
C LEU A 294 64.93 23.22 86.34
N ARG A 295 66.21 23.17 85.95
CA ARG A 295 66.64 22.78 84.60
C ARG A 295 66.26 21.33 84.27
N MET A 296 66.38 20.41 85.22
CA MET A 296 65.96 19.03 85.02
C MET A 296 64.43 18.91 84.84
N ASN A 297 63.63 19.58 85.67
CA ASN A 297 62.16 19.58 85.50
C ASN A 297 61.71 20.18 84.17
N VAL A 298 62.35 21.27 83.71
CA VAL A 298 62.04 21.86 82.40
C VAL A 298 62.41 20.91 81.27
N ASN A 299 63.56 20.24 81.34
CA ASN A 299 63.95 19.25 80.34
C ASN A 299 63.00 18.05 80.32
N GLU A 300 62.54 17.58 81.47
CA GLU A 300 61.62 16.44 81.59
C GLU A 300 60.22 16.78 81.05
N LEU A 301 59.74 18.00 81.31
CA LEU A 301 58.52 18.53 80.69
C LEU A 301 58.70 18.73 79.19
N GLN A 302 59.87 19.17 78.72
CA GLN A 302 60.16 19.37 77.31
C GLN A 302 60.22 18.03 76.55
N THR A 303 60.79 16.97 77.14
CA THR A 303 60.75 15.62 76.58
C THR A 303 59.33 15.07 76.51
N SER A 304 58.53 15.26 77.57
CA SER A 304 57.12 14.84 77.59
C SER A 304 56.27 15.56 76.53
N LEU A 305 56.52 16.85 76.32
CA LEU A 305 55.84 17.65 75.31
C LEU A 305 56.25 17.22 73.89
N GLN A 306 57.53 16.90 73.68
CA GLN A 306 58.03 16.37 72.41
C GLN A 306 57.45 14.99 72.09
N ASP A 307 57.34 14.09 73.07
CA ASP A 307 56.67 12.80 72.91
C ASP A 307 55.20 12.96 72.52
N LYS A 308 54.49 13.92 73.15
CA LYS A 308 53.10 14.24 72.80
C LYS A 308 52.95 14.83 71.39
N CYS A 309 53.90 15.64 70.93
CA CYS A 309 53.91 16.12 69.54
C CYS A 309 54.04 14.97 68.53
N ILE A 310 54.93 14.01 68.79
CA ILE A 310 55.10 12.82 67.93
C ILE A 310 53.79 12.00 67.88
N GLU A 311 53.11 11.86 69.02
CA GLU A 311 51.84 11.13 69.12
C GLU A 311 50.71 11.83 68.32
N ILE A 312 50.68 13.18 68.34
CA ILE A 312 49.75 13.99 67.55
C ILE A 312 50.04 13.85 66.04
N ASP A 313 51.31 13.90 65.64
CA ASP A 313 51.70 13.75 64.24
C ASP A 313 51.32 12.36 63.70
N GLN A 314 51.52 11.30 64.50
CA GLN A 314 51.07 9.95 64.16
C GLN A 314 49.55 9.85 64.05
N ALA A 315 48.80 10.50 64.94
CA ALA A 315 47.34 10.55 64.88
C ALA A 315 46.85 11.28 63.61
N ASN A 316 47.50 12.38 63.23
CA ASN A 316 47.18 13.14 62.02
C ASN A 316 47.44 12.32 60.76
N CYS A 317 48.57 11.62 60.65
CA CYS A 317 48.84 10.72 59.51
C CYS A 317 47.76 9.64 59.37
N ARG A 318 47.28 9.10 60.50
CA ARG A 318 46.23 8.08 60.50
C ARG A 318 44.86 8.65 60.11
N ILE A 319 44.57 9.89 60.46
CA ILE A 319 43.36 10.60 60.01
C ILE A 319 43.40 10.82 58.50
N GLU A 320 44.52 11.29 57.94
CA GLU A 320 44.68 11.47 56.49
C GLU A 320 44.50 10.16 55.70
N GLU A 321 45.00 9.04 56.23
CA GLU A 321 44.78 7.72 55.64
C GLU A 321 43.31 7.30 55.67
N LEU A 322 42.61 7.54 56.78
CA LEU A 322 41.19 7.26 56.91
C LEU A 322 40.35 8.13 55.97
N GLU A 323 40.68 9.40 55.81
CA GLU A 323 40.01 10.30 54.85
C GLU A 323 40.16 9.81 53.40
N LYS A 324 41.37 9.34 53.02
CA LYS A 324 41.60 8.73 51.70
C LYS A 324 40.77 7.45 51.51
N ILE A 325 40.62 6.64 52.54
CA ILE A 325 39.78 5.43 52.48
C ILE A 325 38.30 5.79 52.35
N CYS A 326 37.83 6.78 53.11
CA CYS A 326 36.45 7.28 53.03
C CYS A 326 36.10 7.84 51.65
N LEU A 327 37.02 8.57 51.00
CA LEU A 327 36.84 9.05 49.63
C LEU A 327 36.69 7.89 48.65
N LYS A 328 37.60 6.90 48.71
CA LYS A 328 37.52 5.70 47.85
C LYS A 328 36.24 4.89 48.07
N LEU A 329 35.76 4.79 49.32
CA LEU A 329 34.51 4.12 49.62
C LEU A 329 33.31 4.85 49.01
N LYS A 330 33.34 6.19 49.01
CA LYS A 330 32.29 7.00 48.41
C LYS A 330 32.24 6.85 46.89
N ASP A 331 33.41 6.88 46.24
CA ASP A 331 33.52 6.62 44.81
C ASP A 331 32.99 5.22 44.45
N ALA A 332 33.34 4.20 45.25
CA ALA A 332 32.85 2.83 45.06
C ALA A 332 31.33 2.70 45.30
N GLU A 333 30.76 3.49 46.21
CA GLU A 333 29.32 3.52 46.48
C GLU A 333 28.53 4.17 45.32
N ASP A 334 29.06 5.25 44.75
CA ASP A 334 28.51 5.89 43.55
C ASP A 334 28.62 4.98 42.31
N GLU A 335 29.75 4.28 42.15
CA GLU A 335 29.92 3.24 41.11
C GLU A 335 28.92 2.07 41.31
N ALA A 336 28.68 1.63 42.54
CA ALA A 336 27.70 0.59 42.82
C ALA A 336 26.26 1.07 42.53
N ALA A 337 25.93 2.33 42.81
CA ALA A 337 24.64 2.91 42.51
C ALA A 337 24.39 2.99 41.00
N THR A 338 25.36 3.46 40.22
CA THR A 338 25.28 3.52 38.75
C THR A 338 25.20 2.11 38.14
N ALA A 339 25.98 1.15 38.64
CA ALA A 339 25.90 -0.25 38.21
C ALA A 339 24.52 -0.87 38.49
N LYS A 340 23.88 -0.52 39.62
CA LYS A 340 22.54 -0.98 39.97
C LYS A 340 21.45 -0.42 39.06
N GLU A 341 21.58 0.84 38.65
CA GLU A 341 20.68 1.47 37.67
C GLU A 341 20.83 0.84 36.29
N LEU A 342 22.07 0.62 35.83
CA LEU A 342 22.35 -0.11 34.59
C LEU A 342 21.79 -1.54 34.62
N ALA A 343 21.96 -2.27 35.73
CA ALA A 343 21.40 -3.61 35.89
C ALA A 343 19.87 -3.61 35.83
N SER A 344 19.22 -2.58 36.38
CA SER A 344 17.76 -2.42 36.32
C SER A 344 17.28 -2.10 34.89
N SER A 345 18.02 -1.27 34.17
CA SER A 345 17.76 -0.98 32.75
C SER A 345 17.96 -2.21 31.86
N MET A 346 19.07 -2.93 32.01
CA MET A 346 19.30 -4.18 31.27
C MET A 346 18.23 -5.23 31.57
N LYS A 347 17.72 -5.29 32.80
CA LYS A 347 16.65 -6.22 33.16
C LYS A 347 15.34 -5.92 32.39
N THR A 348 14.94 -4.65 32.28
CA THR A 348 13.73 -4.29 31.53
C THR A 348 13.90 -4.52 30.03
N GLU A 349 15.11 -4.30 29.49
CA GLU A 349 15.44 -4.59 28.10
C GLU A 349 15.37 -6.10 27.81
N VAL A 350 15.93 -6.94 28.67
CA VAL A 350 15.85 -8.41 28.56
C VAL A 350 14.39 -8.90 28.63
N GLU A 351 13.57 -8.33 29.51
CA GLU A 351 12.14 -8.68 29.60
C GLU A 351 11.38 -8.29 28.32
N SER A 352 11.66 -7.12 27.74
CA SER A 352 11.12 -6.69 26.45
C SER A 352 11.58 -7.60 25.29
N ALA A 353 12.87 -7.96 25.26
CA ALA A 353 13.43 -8.88 24.27
C ALA A 353 12.74 -10.25 24.32
N ARG A 354 12.53 -10.81 25.52
CA ARG A 354 11.77 -12.07 25.72
C ARG A 354 10.33 -11.96 25.25
N TYR A 355 9.66 -10.84 25.48
CA TYR A 355 8.30 -10.63 24.98
C TYR A 355 8.26 -10.66 23.45
N ASN A 356 9.20 -9.99 22.79
CA ASN A 356 9.31 -9.98 21.33
C ASN A 356 9.65 -11.37 20.77
N GLU A 357 10.56 -12.10 21.41
CA GLU A 357 10.90 -13.49 21.06
C GLU A 357 9.66 -14.39 21.11
N ASN A 358 8.86 -14.32 22.18
CA ASN A 358 7.62 -15.08 22.30
C ASN A 358 6.61 -14.73 21.19
N LYS A 359 6.51 -13.45 20.82
CA LYS A 359 5.63 -13.00 19.72
C LYS A 359 6.10 -13.55 18.37
N LEU A 360 7.40 -13.53 18.10
CA LEU A 360 7.99 -14.12 16.89
C LEU A 360 7.77 -15.64 16.86
N GLN A 361 7.92 -16.32 18.00
CA GLN A 361 7.67 -17.75 18.11
C GLN A 361 6.20 -18.11 17.79
N ALA A 362 5.24 -17.30 18.26
CA ALA A 362 3.82 -17.48 17.95
C ALA A 362 3.53 -17.29 16.45
N LEU A 363 4.10 -16.26 15.81
CA LEU A 363 3.97 -16.03 14.36
C LEU A 363 4.59 -17.18 13.54
N LEU A 364 5.72 -17.70 13.99
CA LEU A 364 6.39 -18.83 13.34
C LEU A 364 5.52 -20.10 13.42
N GLN A 365 4.89 -20.36 14.57
CA GLN A 365 3.92 -21.45 14.72
C GLN A 365 2.71 -21.28 13.80
N GLU A 366 2.15 -20.08 13.70
CA GLU A 366 1.03 -19.77 12.79
C GLU A 366 1.42 -20.04 11.32
N LYS A 367 2.60 -19.58 10.90
CA LYS A 367 3.10 -19.80 9.54
C LYS A 367 3.37 -21.27 9.23
N ASN A 368 3.86 -22.04 10.20
CA ASN A 368 4.00 -23.49 10.03
C ASN A 368 2.65 -24.18 9.81
N ILE A 369 1.61 -23.80 10.57
CA ILE A 369 0.26 -24.33 10.36
C ILE A 369 -0.27 -23.97 8.96
N GLU A 370 0.01 -22.76 8.49
CA GLU A 370 -0.36 -22.32 7.14
C GLU A 370 0.35 -23.15 6.05
N ILE A 371 1.66 -23.40 6.21
CA ILE A 371 2.44 -24.25 5.30
C ILE A 371 1.89 -25.68 5.28
N ASP A 372 1.57 -26.26 6.44
CA ASP A 372 0.98 -27.60 6.52
C ASP A 372 -0.39 -27.67 5.82
N ASN A 373 -1.21 -26.63 5.95
CA ASN A 373 -2.49 -26.52 5.25
C ASN A 373 -2.32 -26.44 3.74
N LEU A 374 -1.40 -25.61 3.26
CA LEU A 374 -1.08 -25.51 1.84
C LEU A 374 -0.50 -26.83 1.30
N GLY A 375 0.33 -27.51 2.08
CA GLY A 375 0.84 -28.84 1.77
C GLY A 375 -0.28 -29.87 1.58
N ARG A 376 -1.26 -29.89 2.50
CA ARG A 376 -2.46 -30.75 2.37
C ARG A 376 -3.27 -30.41 1.12
N GLN A 377 -3.50 -29.13 0.83
CA GLN A 377 -4.23 -28.70 -0.37
C GLN A 377 -3.50 -29.11 -1.66
N LYS A 378 -2.19 -28.91 -1.71
CA LYS A 378 -1.35 -29.35 -2.84
C LYS A 378 -1.46 -30.85 -3.07
N ASN A 379 -1.38 -31.66 -2.02
CA ASN A 379 -1.50 -33.11 -2.14
C ASN A 379 -2.89 -33.53 -2.65
N ALA A 380 -3.97 -32.93 -2.13
CA ALA A 380 -5.34 -33.20 -2.59
C ALA A 380 -5.55 -32.83 -4.08
N LEU A 381 -4.99 -31.70 -4.52
CA LEU A 381 -5.02 -31.31 -5.93
C LEU A 381 -4.20 -32.27 -6.80
N SER A 382 -3.02 -32.69 -6.33
CA SER A 382 -2.18 -33.67 -7.02
C SER A 382 -2.90 -35.00 -7.20
N GLU A 383 -3.54 -35.54 -6.16
CA GLU A 383 -4.36 -36.74 -6.24
C GLU A 383 -5.53 -36.59 -7.23
N THR A 384 -6.18 -35.42 -7.26
CA THR A 384 -7.28 -35.14 -8.19
C THR A 384 -6.80 -35.10 -9.64
N LEU A 385 -5.65 -34.48 -9.89
CA LEU A 385 -5.02 -34.44 -11.22
C LEU A 385 -4.58 -35.83 -11.66
N GLU A 386 -4.00 -36.63 -10.77
CA GLU A 386 -3.60 -38.01 -11.07
C GLU A 386 -4.82 -38.88 -11.43
N LYS A 387 -5.92 -38.76 -10.67
CA LYS A 387 -7.20 -39.44 -11.00
C LYS A 387 -7.71 -39.05 -12.38
N ARG A 388 -7.70 -37.74 -12.73
CA ARG A 388 -8.09 -37.29 -14.07
C ARG A 388 -7.16 -37.79 -15.17
N ALA A 389 -5.85 -37.83 -14.91
CA ALA A 389 -4.88 -38.35 -15.88
C ALA A 389 -5.18 -39.82 -16.20
N LYS A 390 -5.42 -40.65 -15.18
CA LYS A 390 -5.82 -42.06 -15.34
C LYS A 390 -7.13 -42.20 -16.13
N GLN A 391 -8.15 -41.40 -15.80
CA GLN A 391 -9.40 -41.39 -16.56
C GLN A 391 -9.22 -41.00 -18.03
N ASN A 392 -8.35 -40.02 -18.31
CA ASN A 392 -8.02 -39.63 -19.69
C ASN A 392 -7.26 -40.73 -20.43
N GLU A 393 -6.30 -41.40 -19.78
CA GLU A 393 -5.59 -42.55 -20.34
C GLU A 393 -6.55 -43.70 -20.67
N GLU A 394 -7.50 -44.00 -19.77
CA GLU A 394 -8.55 -45.00 -19.99
C GLU A 394 -9.46 -44.63 -21.17
N ALA A 395 -9.90 -43.38 -21.25
CA ALA A 395 -10.72 -42.88 -22.36
C ALA A 395 -9.97 -42.96 -23.69
N VAL A 396 -8.68 -42.60 -23.72
CA VAL A 396 -7.83 -42.73 -24.91
C VAL A 396 -7.66 -44.21 -25.30
N ALA A 397 -7.46 -45.10 -24.32
CA ALA A 397 -7.39 -46.53 -24.58
C ALA A 397 -8.71 -47.07 -25.14
N GLU A 398 -9.86 -46.60 -24.66
CA GLU A 398 -11.18 -46.93 -25.20
C GLU A 398 -11.36 -46.43 -26.65
N TRP A 399 -11.01 -45.17 -26.92
CA TRP A 399 -11.01 -44.63 -28.29
C TRP A 399 -10.13 -45.45 -29.22
N HIS A 400 -8.93 -45.83 -28.79
CA HIS A 400 -8.07 -46.72 -29.58
C HIS A 400 -8.70 -48.09 -29.83
N ARG A 401 -9.40 -48.69 -28.85
CA ARG A 401 -10.14 -49.95 -29.05
C ARG A 401 -11.27 -49.78 -30.08
N ILE A 402 -12.06 -48.70 -29.98
CA ILE A 402 -13.15 -48.40 -30.93
C ILE A 402 -12.58 -48.24 -32.35
N ILE A 403 -11.53 -47.43 -32.51
CA ILE A 403 -10.87 -47.20 -33.80
C ILE A 403 -10.35 -48.52 -34.39
N ASN A 404 -9.72 -49.37 -33.58
CA ASN A 404 -9.19 -50.64 -34.05
C ASN A 404 -10.30 -51.63 -34.43
N ALA A 405 -11.38 -51.71 -33.65
CA ALA A 405 -12.55 -52.51 -33.98
C ALA A 405 -13.22 -52.04 -35.28
N GLU A 406 -13.30 -50.73 -35.50
CA GLU A 406 -13.86 -50.14 -36.71
C GLU A 406 -12.97 -50.39 -37.94
N LYS A 407 -11.64 -50.28 -37.78
CA LYS A 407 -10.68 -50.69 -38.81
C LYS A 407 -10.85 -52.16 -39.18
N GLU A 408 -11.02 -53.05 -38.20
CA GLU A 408 -11.22 -54.48 -38.44
C GLU A 408 -12.57 -54.77 -39.13
N LYS A 409 -13.65 -54.07 -38.76
CA LYS A 409 -14.92 -54.13 -39.49
C LYS A 409 -14.78 -53.66 -40.93
N ASN A 410 -14.12 -52.52 -41.15
CA ASN A 410 -13.86 -52.01 -42.50
C ASN A 410 -12.99 -52.98 -43.33
N MET A 411 -11.99 -53.61 -42.73
CA MET A 411 -11.22 -54.67 -43.39
C MET A 411 -12.10 -55.86 -43.77
N ARG A 412 -13.01 -56.30 -42.88
CA ARG A 412 -13.97 -57.37 -43.17
C ARG A 412 -14.95 -56.99 -44.30
N VAL A 413 -15.51 -55.78 -44.28
CA VAL A 413 -16.41 -55.26 -45.32
C VAL A 413 -15.69 -55.13 -46.67
N ASN A 414 -14.47 -54.61 -46.68
CA ASN A 414 -13.66 -54.48 -47.90
C ASN A 414 -13.27 -55.86 -48.45
N THR A 415 -13.01 -56.85 -47.58
CA THR A 415 -12.77 -58.25 -48.00
C THR A 415 -14.04 -58.88 -48.58
N MET A 416 -15.23 -58.56 -48.03
CA MET A 416 -16.52 -59.04 -48.54
C MET A 416 -16.89 -58.37 -49.88
N GLN A 417 -16.62 -57.07 -50.04
CA GLN A 417 -16.77 -56.35 -51.31
C GLN A 417 -15.81 -56.83 -52.41
N ARG A 418 -14.63 -57.37 -52.05
CA ARG A 418 -13.71 -57.98 -53.03
C ARG A 418 -14.16 -59.36 -53.54
N VAL A 419 -15.15 -59.99 -52.88
CA VAL A 419 -15.78 -61.23 -53.35
C VAL A 419 -16.99 -60.92 -54.24
N ASP A 420 -17.63 -59.76 -54.09
CA ASP A 420 -18.79 -59.33 -54.88
C ASP A 420 -18.44 -58.40 -56.07
N SER A 421 -17.17 -58.06 -56.29
CA SER A 421 -16.69 -57.28 -57.44
C SER A 421 -16.10 -58.18 -58.53
N PHE A 422 -16.94 -59.04 -59.10
CA PHE A 422 -16.77 -59.60 -60.44
C PHE A 422 -18.03 -59.27 -61.21
N MET A 423 -18.13 -58.06 -61.78
CA MET A 423 -18.87 -57.70 -63.00
C MET A 423 -18.87 -56.16 -63.20
N VAL A 424 -18.24 -55.75 -64.32
CA VAL A 424 -18.59 -54.60 -65.20
C VAL A 424 -17.98 -53.20 -64.95
N SER A 425 -17.00 -52.91 -65.83
CA SER A 425 -16.73 -51.74 -66.70
C SER A 425 -16.67 -50.29 -66.20
N ASP A 426 -15.44 -49.75 -66.26
CA ASP A 426 -14.92 -48.70 -67.17
C ASP A 426 -15.82 -47.51 -67.55
N GLU A 427 -15.52 -46.30 -67.04
CA GLU A 427 -15.55 -45.03 -67.80
C GLU A 427 -14.77 -43.93 -67.06
N ALA A 428 -14.13 -43.04 -67.82
CA ALA A 428 -13.05 -42.14 -67.38
C ALA A 428 -13.48 -40.68 -67.12
N THR A 429 -12.72 -40.02 -66.22
CA THR A 429 -12.37 -38.56 -66.18
C THR A 429 -13.33 -37.60 -65.42
N PRO A 430 -12.91 -36.43 -64.85
CA PRO A 430 -11.58 -35.90 -64.45
C PRO A 430 -11.47 -35.47 -62.97
N MET A 431 -10.22 -35.29 -62.52
CA MET A 431 -9.80 -34.74 -61.22
C MET A 431 -10.21 -33.27 -60.99
N GLN A 432 -10.81 -32.98 -59.83
CA GLN A 432 -10.81 -31.64 -59.23
C GLN A 432 -9.85 -31.59 -58.02
N ARG A 433 -8.92 -30.62 -58.11
CA ARG A 433 -7.95 -30.24 -57.08
C ARG A 433 -8.65 -29.92 -55.76
N VAL A 434 -8.26 -30.61 -54.69
CA VAL A 434 -8.46 -30.13 -53.32
C VAL A 434 -7.09 -29.90 -52.67
N LYS A 435 -6.97 -28.70 -52.11
CA LYS A 435 -5.76 -28.08 -51.56
C LYS A 435 -5.19 -28.92 -50.42
N ARG A 436 -3.90 -29.29 -50.52
CA ARG A 436 -3.10 -29.76 -49.39
C ARG A 436 -2.90 -28.60 -48.42
N LEU A 437 -3.47 -28.70 -47.22
CA LEU A 437 -3.01 -27.93 -46.08
C LEU A 437 -1.81 -28.67 -45.47
N LYS A 438 -0.68 -27.97 -45.50
CA LYS A 438 0.63 -28.37 -45.05
C LYS A 438 0.64 -28.30 -43.51
N VAL A 439 0.82 -29.44 -42.85
CA VAL A 439 1.17 -29.51 -41.43
C VAL A 439 2.69 -29.32 -41.38
N GLU A 440 3.15 -28.14 -40.95
CA GLU A 440 4.53 -27.93 -40.55
C GLU A 440 4.65 -28.19 -39.04
N ALA A 441 5.43 -29.22 -38.71
CA ALA A 441 6.00 -29.39 -37.40
C ALA A 441 7.18 -28.42 -37.26
N SER A 442 7.20 -27.65 -36.17
CA SER A 442 8.35 -26.85 -35.77
C SER A 442 8.67 -27.14 -34.31
N VAL A 443 9.54 -28.12 -34.12
CA VAL A 443 10.45 -28.18 -32.97
C VAL A 443 11.59 -27.23 -33.30
N THR A 444 11.79 -26.18 -32.50
CA THR A 444 13.10 -25.52 -32.38
C THR A 444 13.33 -25.05 -30.96
N SER A 445 14.39 -25.61 -30.41
CA SER A 445 15.21 -25.13 -29.30
C SER A 445 16.13 -23.98 -29.77
N SER A 446 16.85 -23.37 -28.81
CA SER A 446 17.82 -22.25 -28.88
C SER A 446 17.22 -20.84 -28.82
N GLY A 447 17.75 -19.87 -28.07
CA GLY A 447 19.02 -19.78 -27.35
C GLY A 447 19.73 -18.46 -27.68
N SER A 448 19.85 -17.55 -26.69
CA SER A 448 20.62 -16.27 -26.66
C SER A 448 20.18 -15.21 -27.70
N VAL A 449 20.29 -13.89 -27.49
CA VAL A 449 21.48 -13.07 -27.19
C VAL A 449 21.05 -11.69 -26.65
N PHE A 450 21.93 -11.11 -25.83
CA PHE A 450 21.97 -9.73 -25.33
C PHE A 450 21.88 -8.65 -26.41
N GLU A 451 21.22 -7.53 -26.11
CA GLU A 451 21.55 -6.22 -26.68
C GLU A 451 21.58 -5.21 -25.52
N THR A 452 22.66 -4.45 -25.47
CA THR A 452 23.05 -3.48 -24.46
C THR A 452 22.95 -2.12 -25.14
N GLU A 453 22.20 -1.16 -24.57
CA GLU A 453 22.36 0.25 -24.93
C GLU A 453 22.33 1.09 -23.65
N GLU A 454 23.51 1.56 -23.26
CA GLU A 454 23.69 2.79 -22.50
C GLU A 454 23.52 3.96 -23.47
N ASP A 455 22.78 5.00 -23.08
CA ASP A 455 23.31 6.34 -23.31
C ASP A 455 22.85 7.37 -22.28
N THR A 456 23.77 8.29 -22.11
CA THR A 456 23.93 9.32 -21.09
C THR A 456 23.06 10.56 -21.31
N ALA A 457 22.70 11.28 -20.23
CA ALA A 457 22.80 12.76 -20.14
C ALA A 457 22.18 13.30 -18.82
N SER A 458 23.05 13.80 -17.95
CA SER A 458 22.72 14.76 -16.91
C SER A 458 22.50 16.15 -17.51
N GLN A 459 21.51 16.91 -17.04
CA GLN A 459 21.56 18.37 -17.14
C GLN A 459 20.95 19.05 -15.92
N GLU A 460 21.85 19.68 -15.17
CA GLU A 460 21.64 20.66 -14.11
C GLU A 460 21.30 22.03 -14.73
N SER A 461 20.42 22.80 -14.08
CA SER A 461 20.50 24.26 -14.10
C SER A 461 19.61 24.86 -13.02
N GLY A 462 20.24 25.39 -11.96
CA GLY A 462 19.59 26.21 -10.96
C GLY A 462 19.17 27.59 -11.47
N ARG A 463 18.31 28.25 -10.70
CA ARG A 463 18.24 29.72 -10.63
C ARG A 463 17.80 30.14 -9.24
N ALA A 464 18.62 31.02 -8.67
CA ALA A 464 18.50 31.58 -7.33
C ALA A 464 17.78 32.94 -7.33
N MET A 465 17.56 33.43 -6.10
CA MET A 465 17.26 34.79 -5.62
C MET A 465 15.78 35.19 -5.45
N SER A 466 15.33 35.35 -4.20
CA SER A 466 15.46 36.64 -3.49
C SER A 466 14.80 36.62 -2.10
N ALA A 467 15.50 37.20 -1.15
CA ALA A 467 15.06 37.44 0.23
C ALA A 467 14.11 38.64 0.33
N MET A 468 13.14 38.62 1.26
CA MET A 468 12.74 39.80 2.05
C MET A 468 11.72 39.44 3.16
N THR A 469 12.19 39.55 4.39
CA THR A 469 11.41 40.00 5.58
C THR A 469 11.88 41.43 5.90
N PRO A 470 11.25 42.25 6.79
CA PRO A 470 10.07 42.04 7.66
C PRO A 470 9.09 43.25 7.73
N ARG A 471 7.93 43.13 8.41
CA ARG A 471 7.45 44.11 9.43
C ARG A 471 6.12 43.74 10.12
N ARG A 472 6.06 44.19 11.38
CA ARG A 472 5.08 44.01 12.49
C ARG A 472 3.97 45.09 12.44
N CYS A 473 2.77 44.79 12.98
CA CYS A 473 1.78 45.64 13.69
C CYS A 473 0.44 44.85 13.85
N THR A 474 0.08 44.29 15.02
CA THR A 474 -0.69 44.81 16.19
C THR A 474 -2.22 44.95 16.04
N SER A 475 -2.90 44.48 17.11
CA SER A 475 -4.33 44.66 17.51
C SER A 475 -5.35 43.74 16.82
N SER A 476 -6.42 43.21 17.44
CA SER A 476 -7.00 43.35 18.77
C SER A 476 -7.97 42.18 19.04
N GLY A 477 -8.02 41.71 20.30
CA GLY A 477 -9.20 41.33 21.09
C GLY A 477 -10.32 40.42 20.56
N GLY A 478 -10.69 39.42 21.39
CA GLY A 478 -12.09 39.17 21.72
C GLY A 478 -12.60 37.72 21.66
N GLY A 479 -12.56 37.03 22.80
CA GLY A 479 -13.70 36.37 23.45
C GLY A 479 -14.50 35.26 22.73
N GLY A 480 -14.39 34.03 23.26
CA GLY A 480 -15.47 33.25 23.89
C GLY A 480 -16.71 32.81 23.07
N GLY A 481 -17.14 31.56 23.32
CA GLY A 481 -18.56 31.19 23.23
C GLY A 481 -18.87 29.93 22.43
N GLU A 482 -19.51 28.98 23.11
CA GLU A 482 -19.91 27.64 22.70
C GLU A 482 -21.11 27.60 21.72
N SER A 483 -21.22 26.46 21.04
CA SER A 483 -22.45 25.73 20.64
C SER A 483 -23.61 26.48 19.96
N SER A 484 -23.91 26.10 18.71
CA SER A 484 -25.12 25.31 18.36
C SER A 484 -25.44 25.37 16.86
N SER A 485 -26.11 24.32 16.41
CA SER A 485 -26.65 24.12 15.07
C SER A 485 -27.46 25.31 14.56
N THR A 486 -27.03 25.89 13.44
CA THR A 486 -27.92 26.59 12.52
C THR A 486 -27.33 26.47 11.12
N GLY A 487 -28.17 26.19 10.13
CA GLY A 487 -27.80 26.20 8.72
C GLY A 487 -27.35 27.60 8.29
N MET A 488 -26.08 27.91 8.53
CA MET A 488 -25.45 29.14 8.08
C MET A 488 -24.93 28.92 6.66
N ASP A 489 -25.25 29.83 5.74
CA ASP A 489 -24.64 29.84 4.40
C ASP A 489 -23.13 30.11 4.52
N HIS A 490 -22.34 29.05 4.56
CA HIS A 490 -20.88 29.10 4.67
C HIS A 490 -20.21 29.73 3.43
N SER A 491 -20.99 29.93 2.35
CA SER A 491 -20.65 30.79 1.21
C SER A 491 -20.31 32.23 1.60
N LYS A 492 -20.76 32.72 2.76
CA LYS A 492 -20.43 34.07 3.26
C LYS A 492 -19.03 34.16 3.88
N TYR A 493 -18.37 33.04 4.19
CA TYR A 493 -17.02 33.08 4.77
C TYR A 493 -15.99 33.63 3.77
N THR A 494 -15.03 34.39 4.30
CA THR A 494 -13.87 34.84 3.52
C THR A 494 -12.95 33.65 3.26
N MET A 495 -12.16 33.68 2.19
CA MET A 495 -11.23 32.58 1.87
C MET A 495 -10.25 32.30 3.03
N LYS A 496 -9.85 33.34 3.75
CA LYS A 496 -9.00 33.21 4.95
C LYS A 496 -9.72 32.43 6.05
N LYS A 497 -10.96 32.80 6.38
CA LYS A 497 -11.77 32.10 7.40
C LYS A 497 -12.03 30.64 7.05
N LEU A 498 -12.28 30.32 5.77
CA LEU A 498 -12.44 28.93 5.32
C LEU A 498 -11.15 28.12 5.50
N ARG A 499 -10.00 28.68 5.11
CA ARG A 499 -8.69 28.03 5.28
C ARG A 499 -8.36 27.79 6.75
N ASP A 500 -8.58 28.79 7.59
CA ASP A 500 -8.32 28.70 9.03
C ASP A 500 -9.22 27.65 9.70
N GLU A 501 -10.49 27.59 9.33
CA GLU A 501 -11.43 26.60 9.90
C GLU A 501 -11.09 25.18 9.43
N ILE A 502 -10.85 24.95 8.13
CA ILE A 502 -10.42 23.65 7.59
C ILE A 502 -9.12 23.18 8.28
N LEU A 503 -8.17 24.08 8.48
CA LEU A 503 -6.91 23.79 9.18
C LEU A 503 -7.13 23.47 10.67
N LYS A 504 -8.02 24.20 11.35
CA LYS A 504 -8.36 23.99 12.76
C LYS A 504 -9.03 22.63 13.00
N HIS A 505 -9.80 22.13 12.04
CA HIS A 505 -10.42 20.79 12.10
C HIS A 505 -9.49 19.66 11.60
N GLY A 506 -8.21 19.96 11.34
CA GLY A 506 -7.19 18.96 11.04
C GLY A 506 -7.04 18.58 9.57
N PHE A 507 -7.77 19.22 8.65
CA PHE A 507 -7.75 18.93 7.21
C PHE A 507 -6.70 19.76 6.45
N GLY A 508 -5.54 19.95 7.07
CA GLY A 508 -4.44 20.75 6.52
C GLY A 508 -3.81 20.10 5.27
N ALA A 509 -3.80 18.76 5.18
CA ALA A 509 -3.23 18.04 4.06
C ALA A 509 -4.05 18.25 2.77
N GLU A 510 -5.38 18.19 2.89
CA GLU A 510 -6.34 18.44 1.82
C GLU A 510 -6.29 19.90 1.36
N LEU A 511 -6.00 20.83 2.28
CA LEU A 511 -5.81 22.23 1.97
C LEU A 511 -4.49 22.49 1.22
N VAL A 512 -3.42 21.80 1.58
CA VAL A 512 -2.10 21.89 0.91
C VAL A 512 -2.13 21.31 -0.50
N GLY A 513 -2.96 20.30 -0.76
CA GLY A 513 -3.23 19.79 -2.12
C GLY A 513 -3.86 20.83 -3.05
N LEU A 514 -4.48 21.88 -2.51
CA LEU A 514 -5.15 22.95 -3.24
C LEU A 514 -4.26 24.21 -3.36
N LYS A 515 -3.12 24.10 -4.05
CA LYS A 515 -2.13 25.18 -4.21
C LYS A 515 -2.70 26.53 -4.70
N ASN A 516 -3.87 26.58 -5.35
CA ASN A 516 -4.58 27.81 -5.75
C ASN A 516 -6.12 27.64 -5.80
N ALA A 517 -6.75 27.15 -4.73
CA ALA A 517 -8.21 26.99 -4.71
C ALA A 517 -8.98 28.32 -4.73
N ARG A 518 -9.96 28.40 -5.65
CA ARG A 518 -11.02 29.41 -5.67
C ARG A 518 -11.94 29.23 -4.46
N LYS A 519 -12.63 30.30 -4.06
CA LYS A 519 -13.53 30.32 -2.90
C LYS A 519 -14.57 29.19 -2.92
N SER A 520 -15.14 28.85 -4.09
CA SER A 520 -16.10 27.75 -4.22
C SER A 520 -15.53 26.39 -3.81
N VAL A 521 -14.29 26.10 -4.21
CA VAL A 521 -13.60 24.85 -3.90
C VAL A 521 -13.29 24.74 -2.40
N LEU A 522 -12.97 25.87 -1.76
CA LEU A 522 -12.78 25.92 -0.31
C LEU A 522 -14.10 25.73 0.46
N VAL A 523 -15.21 26.24 -0.06
CA VAL A 523 -16.54 26.02 0.53
C VAL A 523 -16.94 24.54 0.42
N GLU A 524 -16.76 23.93 -0.75
CA GLU A 524 -17.03 22.49 -0.93
C GLU A 524 -16.14 21.61 -0.05
N LEU A 525 -14.85 21.95 0.08
CA LEU A 525 -13.95 21.22 0.96
C LEU A 525 -14.38 21.35 2.43
N TYR A 526 -14.79 22.55 2.85
CA TYR A 526 -15.30 22.80 4.18
C TYR A 526 -16.61 22.03 4.46
N GLU A 527 -17.54 22.04 3.52
CA GLU A 527 -18.79 21.30 3.62
C GLU A 527 -18.57 19.80 3.71
N ARG A 528 -17.66 19.26 2.89
CA ARG A 528 -17.37 17.82 2.86
C ARG A 528 -16.58 17.34 4.07
N CYS A 529 -15.51 18.05 4.45
CA CYS A 529 -14.58 17.60 5.49
C CYS A 529 -15.04 18.00 6.90
N VAL A 530 -15.49 19.24 7.08
CA VAL A 530 -15.84 19.77 8.41
C VAL A 530 -17.32 19.56 8.74
N LEU A 531 -18.22 19.86 7.79
CA LEU A 531 -19.66 19.75 8.02
C LEU A 531 -20.23 18.37 7.69
N ARG A 532 -19.46 17.51 6.98
CA ARG A 532 -19.88 16.20 6.47
C ARG A 532 -21.23 16.26 5.71
N LYS A 533 -21.42 17.32 4.93
CA LYS A 533 -22.58 17.53 4.06
C LYS A 533 -22.30 17.14 2.62
#